data_AF-A0A536SZL0-F1
#
_entry.id   AF-A0A536SZL0-F1
#
_cell.length_a   1.000
_cell.length_b   1.000
_cell.length_c   1.000
_cell.angle_alpha   90.00
_cell.angle_beta   90.00
_cell.angle_gamma   90.00
#
_symmetry.space_group_name_H-M   'P 1'
#
loop_
_entity.id
_entity.type
_entity.pdbx_description
1 polymer ?
#
loop_
_entity_poly.entity_id
_entity_poly.type
_entity_poly.pdbx_seq_one_letter_code
_entity_poly.pdbx_strand_id
1 'polypeptide(L)'
;MRCLALAAALLGACASPPRPAIEPVVVVWNRVDDIQATCSQVSGRKELFRLRGCSTWSESAGSRTCAIYASPPKSEMDTQAFATLGHELMHCFDGHWHDRWGRMNGPERQAAARK
;
A
#
# COMPACT_ATOMS: atom_id res chain seq x y z
N MET A 1 -11.13 59.41 -33.39
CA MET A 1 -9.81 59.36 -32.73
C MET A 1 -9.99 58.82 -31.31
N ARG A 2 -9.22 57.77 -30.96
CA ARG A 2 -8.77 57.33 -29.61
C ARG A 2 -9.88 57.15 -28.55
N CYS A 3 -10.40 55.94 -28.29
CA CYS A 3 -9.75 54.81 -27.60
C CYS A 3 -9.15 55.21 -26.25
N LEU A 4 -9.82 54.85 -25.15
CA LEU A 4 -9.25 54.73 -23.80
C LEU A 4 -10.04 53.65 -23.04
N ALA A 5 -9.56 52.41 -23.19
CA ALA A 5 -9.88 51.31 -22.29
C ALA A 5 -9.07 51.51 -21.00
N LEU A 6 -9.74 51.61 -19.85
CA LEU A 6 -9.07 51.43 -18.56
C LEU A 6 -8.90 49.93 -18.33
N ALA A 7 -7.68 49.46 -18.52
CA ALA A 7 -7.26 48.11 -18.17
C ALA A 7 -7.29 47.94 -16.65
N ALA A 8 -8.18 47.08 -16.15
CA ALA A 8 -8.08 46.56 -14.80
C ALA A 8 -6.86 45.64 -14.73
N ALA A 9 -5.77 46.13 -14.15
CA ALA A 9 -4.61 45.33 -13.83
C ALA A 9 -4.96 44.37 -12.67
N LEU A 10 -5.50 43.20 -13.03
CA LEU A 10 -5.55 42.04 -12.15
C LEU A 10 -4.11 41.58 -11.93
N LEU A 11 -3.49 42.05 -10.85
CA LEU A 11 -2.31 41.39 -10.28
C LEU A 11 -2.77 40.03 -9.73
N GLY A 12 -2.92 39.07 -10.63
CA GLY A 12 -3.00 37.67 -10.28
C GLY A 12 -1.70 37.28 -9.63
N ALA A 13 -1.67 37.28 -8.30
CA ALA A 13 -0.64 36.59 -7.56
C ALA A 13 -0.71 35.12 -7.98
N CYS A 14 0.29 34.67 -8.74
CA CYS A 14 0.52 33.25 -9.02
C CYS A 14 0.90 32.59 -7.69
N ALA A 15 -0.07 32.31 -6.83
CA ALA A 15 0.10 31.36 -5.76
C ALA A 15 0.33 30.01 -6.42
N SER A 16 1.58 29.57 -6.47
CA SER A 16 1.90 28.19 -6.79
C SER A 16 1.03 27.28 -5.92
N PRO A 17 0.43 26.20 -6.46
CA PRO A 17 -0.30 25.27 -5.63
C PRO A 17 0.64 24.79 -4.52
N PRO A 18 0.17 24.71 -3.27
CA PRO A 18 0.99 24.18 -2.20
C PRO A 18 1.54 22.81 -2.64
N ARG A 19 2.85 22.59 -2.45
CA ARG A 19 3.41 21.26 -2.69
C ARG A 19 2.57 20.26 -1.92
N PRO A 20 2.16 19.13 -2.52
CA PRO A 20 1.45 18.10 -1.78
C PRO A 20 2.29 17.78 -0.54
N ALA A 21 1.65 17.83 0.62
CA ALA A 21 2.31 17.44 1.86
C ALA A 21 2.85 16.02 1.68
N ILE A 22 4.06 15.76 2.16
CA ILE A 22 4.59 14.39 2.20
C ILE A 22 3.66 13.62 3.13
N GLU A 23 2.79 12.79 2.56
CA GLU A 23 1.89 11.94 3.32
C GLU A 23 2.68 10.70 3.76
N PRO A 24 2.94 10.52 5.07
CA PRO A 24 3.71 9.38 5.53
C PRO A 24 2.89 8.09 5.37
N VAL A 25 3.53 7.03 4.87
CA VAL A 25 2.95 5.69 4.92
C VAL A 25 3.28 5.08 6.28
N VAL A 26 2.24 4.86 7.09
CA VAL A 26 2.39 4.15 8.38
C VAL A 26 2.09 2.68 8.17
N VAL A 27 3.08 1.84 8.46
CA VAL A 27 2.94 0.37 8.43
C VAL A 27 3.02 -0.17 9.85
N VAL A 28 2.01 -0.94 10.25
CA VAL A 28 1.95 -1.64 11.54
C VAL A 28 2.04 -3.14 11.28
N TRP A 29 2.99 -3.80 11.92
CA TRP A 29 3.10 -5.26 11.85
C TRP A 29 2.54 -5.90 13.12
N ASN A 30 1.45 -6.64 12.94
CA ASN A 30 0.81 -7.49 13.93
C ASN A 30 1.40 -8.90 13.83
N ARG A 31 2.08 -9.33 14.88
CA ARG A 31 2.62 -10.68 15.01
C ARG A 31 1.51 -11.61 15.45
N VAL A 32 1.18 -12.60 14.64
CA VAL A 32 0.05 -13.50 14.92
C VAL A 32 0.45 -14.97 14.77
N ASP A 33 -0.15 -15.80 15.62
CA ASP A 33 0.07 -17.25 15.63
C ASP A 33 -0.91 -17.94 14.67
N ASP A 34 -2.20 -17.62 14.73
CA ASP A 34 -3.21 -18.13 13.80
C ASP A 34 -3.43 -17.16 12.63
N ILE A 35 -2.54 -17.26 11.65
CA ILE A 35 -2.59 -16.48 10.41
C ILE A 35 -3.89 -16.71 9.65
N GLN A 36 -4.34 -17.96 9.54
CA GLN A 36 -5.48 -18.30 8.69
C GLN A 36 -6.77 -17.67 9.25
N ALA A 37 -7.02 -17.84 10.55
CA ALA A 37 -8.19 -17.27 11.19
C ALA A 37 -8.15 -15.74 11.16
N THR A 38 -7.00 -15.16 11.52
CA THR A 38 -6.83 -13.69 11.54
C THR A 38 -7.09 -13.10 10.16
N CYS A 39 -6.44 -13.62 9.13
CA CYS A 39 -6.57 -13.06 7.79
C CYS A 39 -7.96 -13.28 7.19
N SER A 40 -8.61 -14.41 7.47
CA SER A 40 -10.00 -14.64 7.04
C SER A 40 -10.98 -13.67 7.72
N GLN A 41 -10.74 -13.33 8.99
CA GLN A 41 -11.53 -12.35 9.72
C GLN A 41 -11.32 -10.93 9.16
N VAL A 42 -10.06 -10.55 8.91
CA VAL A 42 -9.69 -9.22 8.40
C VAL A 42 -10.19 -9.00 6.98
N SER A 43 -10.08 -10.00 6.10
CA SER A 43 -10.52 -9.88 4.70
C SER A 43 -12.05 -9.92 4.54
N GLY A 44 -12.77 -10.41 5.56
CA GLY A 44 -14.20 -10.71 5.47
C GLY A 44 -14.52 -11.83 4.47
N ARG A 45 -13.51 -12.56 4.01
CA ARG A 45 -13.62 -13.63 3.00
C ARG A 45 -13.02 -14.91 3.54
N LYS A 46 -13.71 -16.03 3.30
CA LYS A 46 -13.12 -17.34 3.52
C LYS A 46 -12.11 -17.61 2.42
N GLU A 47 -10.85 -17.66 2.80
CA GLU A 47 -9.77 -17.99 1.89
C GLU A 47 -9.76 -19.49 1.61
N LEU A 48 -9.70 -19.84 0.32
CA LEU A 48 -9.65 -21.23 -0.14
C LEU A 48 -8.24 -21.83 0.01
N PHE A 49 -7.23 -20.98 0.17
CA PHE A 49 -5.83 -21.36 0.27
C PHE A 49 -5.29 -21.11 1.68
N ARG A 50 -4.24 -21.85 2.03
CA ARG A 50 -3.50 -21.60 3.27
C ARG A 50 -2.70 -20.32 3.13
N LEU A 51 -3.04 -19.33 3.93
CA LEU A 51 -2.33 -18.06 4.00
C LEU A 51 -1.09 -18.16 4.87
N ARG A 52 -0.08 -17.37 4.51
CA ARG A 52 1.18 -17.23 5.26
C ARG A 52 1.30 -15.85 5.90
N GLY A 53 0.61 -14.87 5.34
CA GLY A 53 0.36 -13.56 5.89
C GLY A 53 -0.78 -12.89 5.13
N CYS A 54 -1.14 -11.69 5.56
CA CYS A 54 -2.00 -10.77 4.82
C CYS A 54 -1.72 -9.33 5.23
N SER A 55 -2.16 -8.40 4.40
CA SER A 55 -2.13 -6.97 4.68
C SER A 55 -3.49 -6.35 4.41
N THR A 56 -3.84 -5.31 5.17
CA THR A 56 -5.07 -4.55 5.00
C THR A 56 -4.84 -3.08 5.24
N TRP A 57 -5.57 -2.25 4.52
CA TRP A 57 -5.60 -0.82 4.74
C TRP A 57 -6.78 -0.45 5.65
N SER A 58 -6.50 0.37 6.66
CA SER A 58 -7.53 1.06 7.43
C SER A 58 -7.41 2.56 7.17
N GLU A 59 -8.56 3.18 6.91
CA GLU A 59 -8.70 4.64 6.90
C GLU A 59 -9.43 5.03 8.18
N SER A 60 -8.76 5.75 9.07
CA SER A 60 -9.39 6.26 10.29
C SER A 60 -8.95 7.70 10.51
N ALA A 61 -9.94 8.61 10.59
CA ALA A 61 -9.75 10.02 10.98
C ALA A 61 -8.61 10.75 10.24
N GLY A 62 -8.44 10.51 8.93
CA GLY A 62 -7.43 11.18 8.11
C GLY A 62 -6.02 10.61 8.21
N SER A 63 -5.82 9.49 8.91
CA SER A 63 -4.59 8.70 8.88
C SER A 63 -4.83 7.40 8.13
N ARG A 64 -4.04 7.16 7.09
CA ARG A 64 -4.03 5.91 6.32
C ARG A 64 -2.95 4.99 6.89
N THR A 65 -3.35 3.83 7.41
CA THR A 65 -2.42 2.87 8.02
C THR A 65 -2.57 1.50 7.37
N CYS A 66 -1.45 0.92 6.95
CA CYS A 66 -1.40 -0.45 6.46
C CYS A 66 -1.05 -1.38 7.62
N ALA A 67 -1.89 -2.36 7.89
CA ALA A 67 -1.64 -3.40 8.89
C ALA A 67 -1.21 -4.69 8.20
N ILE A 68 -0.06 -5.25 8.61
CA ILE A 68 0.44 -6.56 8.18
C ILE A 68 0.19 -7.57 9.30
N TYR A 69 -0.29 -8.76 8.95
CA TYR A 69 -0.45 -9.89 9.85
C TYR A 69 0.42 -11.03 9.35
N ALA A 70 1.54 -11.28 10.05
CA ALA A 70 2.51 -12.29 9.67
C ALA A 70 3.22 -12.82 10.93
N SER A 71 3.65 -14.09 10.91
CA SER A 71 4.41 -14.67 12.00
C SER A 71 5.79 -14.01 12.14
N PRO A 72 6.30 -13.83 13.37
CA PRO A 72 7.66 -13.33 13.57
C PRO A 72 8.71 -14.35 13.09
N PRO A 73 9.82 -13.90 12.47
CA PRO A 73 10.94 -14.76 12.17
C PRO A 73 11.54 -15.28 13.47
N LYS A 74 11.86 -16.57 13.53
CA LYS A 74 12.44 -17.20 14.73
C LYS A 74 13.95 -17.01 14.83
N SER A 75 14.60 -16.69 13.71
CA SER A 75 16.02 -16.39 13.61
C SER A 75 16.30 -15.62 12.31
N GLU A 76 17.53 -15.12 12.15
CA GLU A 76 17.98 -14.47 10.90
C GLU A 76 17.97 -15.42 9.69
N MET A 77 17.98 -16.73 9.95
CA MET A 77 17.93 -17.76 8.91
C MET A 77 16.50 -18.13 8.49
N ASP A 78 15.48 -17.53 9.12
CA ASP A 78 14.07 -17.75 8.80
C ASP A 78 13.66 -16.98 7.53
N THR A 79 14.29 -17.35 6.42
CA THR A 79 14.10 -16.72 5.11
C THR A 79 12.65 -16.76 4.67
N GLN A 80 11.88 -17.77 5.10
CA GLN A 80 10.47 -17.89 4.80
C GLN A 80 9.63 -16.81 5.49
N ALA A 81 9.87 -16.54 6.78
CA ALA A 81 9.15 -15.51 7.51
C ALA A 81 9.53 -14.11 7.01
N PHE A 82 10.81 -13.87 6.72
CA PHE A 82 11.24 -12.60 6.11
C PHE A 82 10.64 -12.38 4.73
N ALA A 83 10.64 -13.40 3.87
CA ALA A 83 10.03 -13.32 2.55
C ALA A 83 8.52 -13.03 2.65
N THR A 84 7.82 -13.66 3.60
CA THR A 84 6.41 -13.38 3.86
C THR A 84 6.19 -11.94 4.35
N LEU A 85 6.99 -11.45 5.31
CA LEU A 85 6.86 -10.08 5.80
C LEU A 85 7.13 -9.06 4.67
N GLY A 86 8.18 -9.28 3.86
CA GLY A 86 8.50 -8.42 2.72
C GLY A 86 7.43 -8.43 1.64
N HIS A 87 6.82 -9.59 1.37
CA HIS A 87 5.69 -9.75 0.46
C HIS A 87 4.49 -8.91 0.88
N GLU A 88 4.10 -8.98 2.15
CA GLU A 88 2.99 -8.18 2.69
C GLU A 88 3.33 -6.70 2.77
N LEU A 89 4.58 -6.35 3.03
CA LEU A 89 5.05 -4.97 3.00
C LEU A 89 4.94 -4.36 1.59
N MET A 90 5.24 -5.15 0.55
CA MET A 90 5.09 -4.69 -0.83
C MET A 90 3.62 -4.39 -1.17
N HIS A 91 2.67 -5.16 -0.64
CA HIS A 91 1.24 -4.84 -0.75
C HIS A 91 0.87 -3.49 -0.10
N CYS A 92 1.59 -3.07 0.95
CA CYS A 92 1.42 -1.75 1.56
C CYS A 92 1.99 -0.59 0.75
N PHE A 93 2.89 -0.81 -0.22
CA PHE A 93 3.47 0.27 -1.02
C PHE A 93 2.89 0.33 -2.43
N ASP A 94 2.83 -0.81 -3.11
CA ASP A 94 2.49 -0.89 -4.53
C ASP A 94 1.13 -1.57 -4.80
N GLY A 95 0.43 -1.98 -3.75
CA GLY A 95 -0.94 -2.49 -3.83
C GLY A 95 -1.05 -3.94 -4.32
N HIS A 96 -2.09 -4.23 -5.12
CA HIS A 96 -2.44 -5.61 -5.50
C HIS A 96 -1.66 -6.08 -6.73
N TRP A 97 -0.54 -6.77 -6.48
CA TRP A 97 0.27 -7.39 -7.52
C TRP A 97 -0.14 -8.83 -7.85
N HIS A 98 -1.14 -9.36 -7.14
CA HIS A 98 -1.74 -10.67 -7.36
C HIS A 98 -3.19 -10.60 -7.80
N ASP A 99 -3.61 -11.56 -8.63
CA ASP A 99 -5.02 -11.83 -8.89
C ASP A 99 -5.69 -12.57 -7.72
N ARG A 100 -7.01 -12.77 -7.80
CA ARG A 100 -7.80 -13.51 -6.79
C ARG A 100 -7.40 -14.98 -6.60
N TRP A 101 -6.48 -15.50 -7.42
CA TRP A 101 -5.94 -16.85 -7.38
C TRP A 101 -4.48 -16.87 -6.89
N GLY A 102 -3.95 -15.73 -6.43
CA GLY A 102 -2.57 -15.61 -5.96
C GLY A 102 -1.54 -15.62 -7.09
N ARG A 103 -1.93 -15.37 -8.35
CA ARG A 103 -0.99 -15.30 -9.48
C ARG A 103 -0.52 -13.88 -9.67
N MET A 104 0.79 -13.68 -9.88
CA MET A 104 1.34 -12.36 -10.18
C MET A 104 0.65 -11.77 -11.40
N ASN A 105 0.38 -10.46 -11.38
CA ASN A 105 -0.15 -9.75 -12.54
C ASN A 105 0.86 -9.84 -13.72
N GLY A 106 0.39 -9.54 -14.93
CA GLY A 106 1.20 -9.68 -16.16
C GLY A 106 2.56 -8.94 -16.10
N PRO A 107 2.58 -7.65 -15.74
CA PRO A 107 3.81 -6.88 -15.59
C PRO A 107 4.80 -7.45 -14.58
N GLU A 108 4.36 -7.80 -13.37
CA GLU A 108 5.23 -8.33 -12.32
C GLU A 108 5.81 -9.69 -12.67
N ARG A 109 5.01 -10.54 -13.31
CA ARG A 109 5.47 -11.86 -13.79
C ARG A 109 6.59 -11.73 -14.82
N GLN A 110 6.50 -10.73 -15.70
CA GLN A 110 7.55 -10.46 -16.69
C GLN A 110 8.80 -9.86 -16.04
N ALA A 111 8.66 -9.04 -15.00
CA ALA A 111 9.80 -8.49 -14.26
C ALA A 111 10.54 -9.58 -13.47
N ALA A 112 9.81 -10.49 -12.82
CA ALA A 112 10.39 -11.60 -12.07
C ALA A 112 11.15 -12.61 -12.96
N ALA A 113 10.67 -12.86 -14.18
CA ALA A 113 11.30 -13.80 -15.13
C ALA A 113 12.58 -13.28 -15.80
N ARG A 114 12.93 -12.00 -15.59
CA ARG A 114 14.14 -11.36 -16.16
C ARG A 114 15.34 -11.38 -15.22
N LYS A 115 15.20 -11.95 -14.03
CA LYS A 115 16.26 -12.15 -13.03
C LYS A 115 16.73 -13.59 -13.05
#